data_AF-A0A964RRQ5-F1
#
_entry.id   AF-A0A964RRQ5-F1
#
_cell.length_a   1.000
_cell.length_b   1.000
_cell.length_c   1.000
_cell.angle_alpha   90.00
_cell.angle_beta   90.00
_cell.angle_gamma   90.00
#
_symmetry.space_group_name_H-M   'P 1'
#
loop_
_entity.id
_entity.type
_entity.pdbx_description
1 polymer ?
#
loop_
_entity_poly.entity_id
_entity_poly.type
_entity_poly.pdbx_seq_one_letter_code
_entity_poly.pdbx_strand_id
1 'polypeptide(L)'
;MYHSLLEERQIEHREKKTIVAALYEAKIEDKEIIRLLKKYCNINEEEALNIFKNEKFINAPCRELEQYLLLEKGYDYKTSDLFINKHAVRVLVNNPELSKLPPAKLYTVAKEHEEK
;
A
#
# COMPACT_ATOMS: atom_id res chain seq x y z
N MET A 1 -19.60 -20.31 -14.16
CA MET A 1 -20.04 -20.11 -12.75
C MET A 1 -18.86 -19.92 -11.78
N TYR A 2 -17.68 -20.50 -11.99
CA TYR A 2 -16.50 -20.22 -11.15
C TYR A 2 -15.80 -18.88 -11.47
N HIS A 3 -15.81 -18.44 -12.74
CA HIS A 3 -15.20 -17.17 -13.14
C HIS A 3 -15.85 -15.94 -12.48
N SER A 4 -17.20 -15.93 -12.41
CA SER A 4 -17.95 -14.82 -11.79
C SER A 4 -17.65 -14.67 -10.30
N LEU A 5 -17.52 -15.78 -9.56
CA LEU A 5 -17.19 -15.75 -8.12
C LEU A 5 -15.77 -15.24 -7.83
N LEU A 6 -14.82 -15.48 -8.75
CA LEU A 6 -13.44 -14.98 -8.62
C LEU A 6 -13.38 -13.48 -8.92
N GLU A 7 -14.11 -13.03 -9.94
CA GLU A 7 -14.22 -11.61 -10.30
C GLU A 7 -14.89 -10.81 -9.17
N GLU A 8 -15.97 -11.31 -8.59
CA GLU A 8 -16.66 -10.68 -7.45
C GLU A 8 -15.72 -10.52 -6.24
N ARG A 9 -14.94 -11.56 -5.89
CA ARG A 9 -13.95 -11.47 -4.79
C ARG A 9 -12.82 -10.47 -5.07
N GLN A 10 -12.37 -10.37 -6.32
CA GLN A 10 -11.34 -9.40 -6.69
C GLN A 10 -11.87 -7.96 -6.62
N ILE A 11 -13.12 -7.74 -7.01
CA ILE A 11 -13.80 -6.44 -6.90
C ILE A 11 -13.91 -6.04 -5.42
N GLU A 12 -14.44 -6.92 -4.57
CA GLU A 12 -14.55 -6.67 -3.12
C GLU A 12 -13.20 -6.34 -2.48
N HIS A 13 -12.15 -7.07 -2.85
CA HIS A 13 -10.80 -6.82 -2.33
C HIS A 13 -10.24 -5.46 -2.80
N ARG A 14 -10.50 -5.06 -4.05
CA ARG A 14 -10.09 -3.76 -4.58
C ARG A 14 -10.84 -2.60 -3.93
N GLU A 15 -12.13 -2.77 -3.68
CA GLU A 15 -12.95 -1.77 -2.97
C GLU A 15 -12.45 -1.56 -1.54
N LYS A 16 -12.20 -2.65 -0.79
CA LYS A 16 -11.61 -2.59 0.55
C LYS A 16 -10.29 -1.83 0.59
N LYS A 17 -9.39 -2.08 -0.39
CA LYS A 17 -8.13 -1.34 -0.55
C LYS A 17 -8.35 0.15 -0.82
N THR A 18 -9.32 0.48 -1.65
CA THR A 18 -9.64 1.88 -1.99
C THR A 18 -10.20 2.62 -0.77
N ILE A 19 -11.09 1.97 0.00
CA ILE A 19 -11.67 2.52 1.23
C ILE A 19 -10.56 2.80 2.25
N VAL A 20 -9.69 1.84 2.54
CA VAL A 20 -8.64 2.05 3.55
C VAL A 20 -7.65 3.14 3.14
N ALA A 21 -7.29 3.22 1.85
CA ALA A 21 -6.43 4.26 1.32
C ALA A 21 -7.06 5.65 1.53
N ALA A 22 -8.34 5.82 1.16
CA ALA A 22 -9.05 7.08 1.33
C ALA A 22 -9.18 7.50 2.82
N LEU A 23 -9.49 6.55 3.70
CA LEU A 23 -9.58 6.82 5.14
C LEU A 23 -8.22 7.21 5.75
N TYR A 24 -7.14 6.55 5.30
CA TYR A 24 -5.77 6.84 5.75
C TYR A 24 -5.30 8.21 5.27
N GLU A 25 -5.55 8.55 4.00
CA GLU A 25 -5.23 9.86 3.42
C GLU A 25 -6.02 11.00 4.08
N ALA A 26 -7.26 10.74 4.50
CA ALA A 26 -8.08 11.66 5.30
C ALA A 26 -7.57 11.85 6.74
N LYS A 27 -6.47 11.18 7.13
CA LYS A 27 -5.85 11.25 8.46
C LYS A 27 -6.80 10.88 9.60
N ILE A 28 -7.73 9.95 9.33
CA ILE A 28 -8.58 9.36 10.36
C ILE A 28 -7.71 8.52 11.29
N GLU A 29 -8.02 8.52 12.59
CA GLU A 29 -7.28 7.75 13.58
C GLU A 29 -7.29 6.24 13.25
N ASP A 30 -6.15 5.56 13.41
CA ASP A 30 -5.97 4.13 13.12
C ASP A 30 -7.12 3.24 13.66
N LYS A 31 -7.50 3.45 14.93
CA LYS A 31 -8.57 2.68 15.59
C LYS A 31 -9.92 2.90 14.94
N GLU A 32 -10.16 4.11 14.47
CA GLU A 32 -11.40 4.48 13.79
C GLU A 32 -11.44 3.90 12.37
N ILE A 33 -10.32 3.87 11.65
CA ILE A 33 -10.21 3.19 10.36
C ILE A 33 -10.59 1.70 10.50
N ILE A 34 -10.00 1.00 11.48
CA ILE A 34 -10.30 -0.42 11.74
C ILE A 34 -11.79 -0.62 12.08
N ARG A 35 -12.36 0.26 12.92
CA ARG A 35 -13.78 0.22 13.28
C ARG A 35 -14.68 0.39 12.04
N LEU A 36 -14.36 1.34 11.17
CA LEU A 36 -15.12 1.62 9.94
C LEU A 36 -15.02 0.46 8.95
N LEU A 37 -13.83 -0.12 8.76
CA LEU A 37 -13.64 -1.28 7.90
C LEU A 37 -14.50 -2.46 8.36
N LYS A 38 -14.52 -2.78 9.65
CA LYS A 38 -15.39 -3.85 10.18
C LYS A 38 -16.86 -3.56 9.93
N LYS A 39 -17.30 -2.33 10.21
CA LYS A 39 -18.70 -1.93 10.13
C LYS A 39 -19.23 -1.93 8.70
N TYR A 40 -18.47 -1.40 7.75
CA TYR A 40 -18.94 -1.14 6.39
C TYR A 40 -18.47 -2.17 5.37
N CYS A 41 -17.36 -2.87 5.61
CA CYS A 41 -16.90 -3.94 4.73
C CYS A 41 -17.34 -5.34 5.19
N ASN A 42 -18.05 -5.45 6.33
CA ASN A 42 -18.51 -6.71 6.92
C ASN A 42 -17.39 -7.76 7.10
N ILE A 43 -16.24 -7.30 7.60
CA ILE A 43 -15.05 -8.12 7.84
C ILE A 43 -14.76 -8.25 9.33
N ASN A 44 -14.03 -9.29 9.71
CA ASN A 44 -13.62 -9.51 11.09
C ASN A 44 -12.44 -8.59 11.50
N GLU A 45 -12.09 -8.60 12.79
CA GLU A 45 -10.99 -7.79 13.35
C GLU A 45 -9.65 -8.09 12.68
N GLU A 46 -9.34 -9.37 12.46
CA GLU A 46 -8.08 -9.82 11.89
C GLU A 46 -7.90 -9.33 10.45
N GLU A 47 -8.93 -9.48 9.62
CA GLU A 47 -8.94 -9.02 8.24
C GLU A 47 -8.84 -7.48 8.17
N ALA A 48 -9.59 -6.77 9.02
CA ALA A 48 -9.51 -5.32 9.11
C ALA A 48 -8.11 -4.83 9.50
N LEU A 49 -7.50 -5.45 10.51
CA LEU A 49 -6.13 -5.17 10.92
C LEU A 49 -5.13 -5.47 9.81
N ASN A 50 -5.29 -6.58 9.09
CA ASN A 50 -4.39 -6.93 7.99
C ASN A 50 -4.47 -5.92 6.84
N ILE A 51 -5.69 -5.56 6.42
CA ILE A 51 -5.91 -4.53 5.38
C ILE A 51 -5.30 -3.20 5.80
N PHE A 52 -5.56 -2.77 7.04
CA PHE A 52 -5.01 -1.54 7.59
C PHE A 52 -3.48 -1.55 7.67
N LYS A 53 -2.86 -2.64 8.15
CA LYS A 53 -1.41 -2.78 8.20
C LYS A 53 -0.77 -2.72 6.82
N ASN A 54 -1.34 -3.42 5.84
CA ASN A 54 -0.83 -3.37 4.46
C ASN A 54 -0.90 -1.95 3.90
N GLU A 55 -1.99 -1.23 4.20
CA GLU A 55 -2.10 0.15 3.79
C GLU A 55 -1.02 1.03 4.41
N LYS A 56 -0.91 0.99 5.74
CA LYS A 56 -0.01 1.83 6.52
C LYS A 56 1.47 1.57 6.24
N PHE A 57 1.85 0.31 6.10
CA PHE A 57 3.27 -0.08 6.05
C PHE A 57 3.78 -0.34 4.63
N ILE A 58 2.90 -0.51 3.64
CA ILE A 58 3.30 -0.85 2.27
C ILE A 58 2.68 0.13 1.28
N ASN A 59 1.35 0.15 1.16
CA ASN A 59 0.72 0.84 0.04
C ASN A 59 0.87 2.37 0.12
N ALA A 60 0.65 2.98 1.28
CA ALA A 60 0.79 4.42 1.45
C ALA A 60 2.24 4.89 1.21
N PRO A 61 3.28 4.27 1.85
CA PRO A 61 4.66 4.58 1.52
C PRO A 61 5.02 4.38 0.04
N CYS A 62 4.49 3.33 -0.62
CA CYS A 62 4.70 3.12 -2.04
C CYS A 62 4.06 4.22 -2.91
N ARG A 63 2.86 4.71 -2.56
CA ARG A 63 2.24 5.85 -3.27
C ARG A 63 3.03 7.13 -3.10
N GLU A 64 3.52 7.41 -1.90
CA GLU A 64 4.39 8.58 -1.65
C GLU A 64 5.71 8.47 -2.41
N LEU A 65 6.29 7.27 -2.47
CA LEU A 65 7.48 6.98 -3.27
C LEU A 65 7.24 7.16 -4.77
N GLU A 66 6.09 6.71 -5.28
CA GLU A 66 5.71 6.91 -6.68
C GLU A 66 5.67 8.40 -7.04
N GLN A 67 5.01 9.21 -6.21
CA GLN A 67 4.96 10.66 -6.40
C GLN A 67 6.37 11.27 -6.41
N TYR A 68 7.25 10.86 -5.51
CA TYR A 68 8.64 11.29 -5.50
C TYR A 68 9.40 10.90 -6.78
N LEU A 69 9.22 9.66 -7.27
CA LEU A 69 9.87 9.20 -8.49
C LEU A 69 9.41 10.00 -9.72
N LEU A 70 8.11 10.27 -9.82
CA LEU A 70 7.52 11.01 -10.92
C LEU A 70 7.93 12.50 -10.88
N LEU A 71 7.78 13.15 -9.73
CA LEU A 71 7.89 14.60 -9.60
C LEU A 71 9.33 15.07 -9.38
N GLU A 72 10.16 14.29 -8.66
CA GLU A 72 11.51 14.70 -8.28
C GLU A 72 12.61 13.95 -9.03
N LYS A 73 12.42 12.67 -9.38
CA LYS A 73 13.40 11.89 -10.15
C LYS A 73 13.17 11.92 -11.66
N GLY A 74 12.01 12.41 -12.11
CA GLY A 74 11.65 12.48 -13.53
C GLY A 74 11.43 11.11 -14.16
N TYR A 75 11.07 10.09 -13.37
CA TYR A 75 10.70 8.78 -13.91
C TYR A 75 9.34 8.89 -14.62
N ASP A 76 9.12 8.07 -15.63
CA ASP A 76 7.76 7.86 -16.15
C ASP A 76 6.98 6.87 -15.26
N TYR A 77 5.66 6.84 -15.43
CA TYR A 77 4.77 5.96 -14.67
C TYR A 77 5.16 4.48 -14.77
N LYS A 78 5.60 4.02 -15.94
CA LYS A 78 5.95 2.60 -16.13
C LYS A 78 7.20 2.23 -15.34
N THR A 79 8.19 3.12 -15.37
CA THR A 79 9.47 2.95 -14.69
C THR A 79 9.29 3.06 -13.18
N SER A 80 8.45 3.99 -12.71
CA SER A 80 8.11 4.08 -11.28
C SER A 80 7.38 2.85 -10.78
N ASP A 81 6.35 2.39 -11.49
CA ASP A 81 5.58 1.20 -11.12
C ASP A 81 6.47 -0.06 -11.09
N LEU A 82 7.33 -0.24 -12.10
CA LEU A 82 8.31 -1.33 -12.13
C LEU A 82 9.26 -1.27 -10.94
N PHE A 83 9.79 -0.09 -10.61
CA PHE A 83 10.70 0.08 -9.47
C PHE A 83 10.01 -0.28 -8.16
N ILE A 84 8.78 0.21 -7.94
CA ILE A 84 8.01 -0.04 -6.73
C ILE A 84 7.72 -1.52 -6.55
N ASN A 85 7.18 -2.17 -7.59
CA ASN A 85 6.77 -3.57 -7.54
C ASN A 85 7.97 -4.51 -7.41
N LYS A 86 9.10 -4.19 -8.05
CA LYS A 86 10.30 -5.04 -8.03
C LYS A 86 11.14 -4.87 -6.75
N HIS A 87 11.18 -3.66 -6.19
CA HIS A 87 12.11 -3.33 -5.09
C HIS A 87 11.39 -2.86 -3.82
N ALA A 88 10.62 -1.78 -3.91
CA ALA A 88 10.09 -1.10 -2.71
C ALA A 88 9.14 -1.99 -1.90
N VAL A 89 8.21 -2.70 -2.57
CA VAL A 89 7.27 -3.60 -1.89
C VAL A 89 8.02 -4.68 -1.10
N ARG A 90 9.04 -5.31 -1.70
CA ARG A 90 9.84 -6.35 -1.04
C ARG A 90 10.57 -5.82 0.19
N VAL A 91 11.14 -4.62 0.08
CA VAL A 91 11.86 -3.97 1.18
C VAL A 91 10.92 -3.67 2.36
N LEU A 92 9.72 -3.16 2.08
CA LEU A 92 8.73 -2.85 3.11
C LEU A 92 8.12 -4.10 3.76
N VAL A 93 7.89 -5.17 2.99
CA VAL A 93 7.43 -6.46 3.52
C VAL A 93 8.47 -7.05 4.48
N ASN A 94 9.77 -6.98 4.13
CA ASN A 94 10.84 -7.52 4.96
C ASN A 94 11.14 -6.65 6.18
N ASN A 95 10.96 -5.33 6.08
CA ASN A 95 11.20 -4.40 7.17
C ASN A 95 10.16 -3.26 7.18
N PRO A 96 9.00 -3.48 7.84
CA PRO A 96 7.91 -2.49 7.90
C PRO A 96 8.29 -1.16 8.54
N GLU A 97 9.35 -1.10 9.36
CA GLU A 97 9.82 0.16 9.98
C GLU A 97 10.33 1.17 8.94
N LEU A 98 10.73 0.69 7.75
CA LEU A 98 11.15 1.55 6.64
C LEU A 98 10.00 2.38 6.05
N SER A 99 8.74 2.02 6.32
CA SER A 99 7.56 2.82 5.95
C SER A 99 7.56 4.24 6.54
N LYS A 100 8.29 4.46 7.63
CA LYS A 100 8.41 5.76 8.30
C LYS A 100 9.45 6.67 7.64
N LEU A 101 10.23 6.13 6.69
CA LEU A 101 11.25 6.91 6.00
C LEU A 101 10.59 7.86 5.00
N PRO A 102 11.11 9.09 4.87
CA PRO A 102 10.74 9.97 3.76
C PRO A 102 11.00 9.29 2.41
N PRO A 103 10.22 9.60 1.35
CA PRO A 103 10.33 8.97 0.03
C PRO A 103 11.76 8.93 -0.54
N ALA A 104 12.53 10.02 -0.38
CA ALA A 104 13.91 10.09 -0.83
C ALA A 104 14.84 9.06 -0.16
N LYS A 105 14.66 8.77 1.14
CA LYS A 105 15.46 7.76 1.86
C LYS A 105 14.96 6.35 1.57
N LEU A 106 13.64 6.18 1.41
CA LEU A 106 13.09 4.89 1.01
C LEU A 106 13.59 4.49 -0.39
N TYR A 107 13.69 5.46 -1.31
CA TYR A 107 14.30 5.26 -2.63
C TYR A 107 15.74 4.73 -2.55
N THR A 108 16.60 5.34 -1.73
CA THR A 108 18.00 4.90 -1.63
C THR A 108 18.10 3.48 -1.09
N VAL A 109 17.33 3.15 -0.05
CA VAL A 109 17.31 1.80 0.55
C VAL A 109 16.76 0.77 -0.45
N ALA A 110 15.70 1.11 -1.19
CA ALA A 110 15.13 0.23 -2.20
C ALA A 110 16.09 -0.03 -3.37
N LYS A 111 16.85 0.99 -3.77
CA LYS A 111 17.85 0.90 -4.83
C LYS A 111 19.07 0.07 -4.41
N GLU A 112 19.57 0.22 -3.20
CA GLU A 112 20.68 -0.60 -2.68
C GLU A 112 20.33 -2.09 -2.60
N HIS A 113 19.04 -2.41 -2.43
CA HIS A 113 18.52 -3.77 -2.49
C HIS A 113 18.40 -4.33 -3.92
N GLU A 114 18.57 -3.52 -4.98
CA GLU A 114 18.66 -3.98 -6.37
C GLU A 114 20.04 -4.58 -6.71
N GLU A 115 21.09 -4.13 -6.03
CA GLU A 115 22.49 -4.46 -6.35
C GLU A 115 23.04 -5.69 -5.59
N LYS A 116 22.19 -6.38 -4.82
CA LYS A 116 22.53 -7.61 -4.05
C LYS A 116 21.77 -8.82 -4.55
#